data_AF-A0A2N2EU05-F1
#
_entry.id   AF-A0A2N2EU05-F1
#
_cell.length_a   1.000
_cell.length_b   1.000
_cell.length_c   1.000
_cell.angle_alpha   90.00
_cell.angle_beta   90.00
_cell.angle_gamma   90.00
#
_symmetry.space_group_name_H-M   'P 1'
#
loop_
_entity.id
_entity.type
_entity.pdbx_description
1 polymer ?
#
loop_
_entity_poly.entity_id
_entity_poly.type
_entity_poly.pdbx_seq_one_letter_code
_entity_poly.pdbx_strand_id
1 'polypeptide(L)' 'MRDKKIYLSEKEIPEAWYNIQADLPQPLALPLNPKTGQPLGPEDLLPIFPESLIGQDMSTERGIEIPDIKENR' A
#
# COMPACT_ATOMS: atom_id res chain seq x y z
N MET A 1 -17.22 28.05 19.75
CA MET A 1 -17.39 27.73 18.32
C MET A 1 -18.36 26.55 18.23
N ARG A 2 -19.23 26.47 17.22
CA ARG A 2 -20.10 25.29 17.04
C ARG A 2 -19.29 24.17 16.40
N ASP A 3 -19.30 22.99 16.98
CA ASP A 3 -18.71 21.81 16.37
C ASP A 3 -19.51 21.42 15.13
N LYS A 4 -18.89 21.47 13.95
CA LYS A 4 -19.50 21.02 12.69
C LYS A 4 -19.03 19.60 12.41
N LYS A 5 -19.94 18.64 12.50
CA LYS A 5 -19.69 17.24 12.12
C LYS A 5 -20.22 16.99 10.72
N ILE A 6 -19.44 16.26 9.91
CA ILE A 6 -19.84 15.77 8.60
C ILE A 6 -19.78 14.24 8.69
N TYR A 7 -20.89 13.59 8.42
CA TYR A 7 -20.98 12.14 8.41
C TYR A 7 -21.02 11.67 6.96
N LEU A 8 -20.25 10.63 6.67
CA LEU A 8 -20.31 9.89 5.42
C LEU A 8 -21.16 8.65 5.63
N SER A 9 -21.91 8.27 4.60
CA SER A 9 -22.66 7.02 4.58
C SER A 9 -21.74 5.82 4.29
N GLU A 10 -22.20 4.60 4.59
CA GLU A 10 -21.43 3.38 4.28
C GLU A 10 -21.15 3.22 2.77
N LYS A 11 -21.99 3.79 1.92
CA LYS A 11 -21.81 3.79 0.45
C LYS A 11 -20.64 4.68 -0.01
N GLU A 12 -20.12 5.52 0.87
CA GLU A 12 -18.99 6.42 0.61
C GLU A 12 -17.69 5.87 1.21
N ILE A 13 -17.70 4.65 1.75
CA ILE A 13 -16.47 3.95 2.14
C ILE A 13 -15.65 3.70 0.87
N PRO A 14 -14.37 4.10 0.82
CA PRO A 14 -13.52 3.83 -0.32
C PRO A 14 -13.35 2.32 -0.55
N GLU A 15 -13.29 1.92 -1.82
CA GLU A 15 -13.11 0.53 -2.25
C GLU A 15 -11.64 0.21 -2.64
N ALA A 16 -10.76 1.22 -2.62
CA ALA A 16 -9.35 1.07 -2.94
C ALA A 16 -8.46 1.97 -2.05
N TRP A 17 -7.27 1.47 -1.70
CA TRP A 17 -6.19 2.26 -1.14
C TRP A 17 -5.51 3.06 -2.25
N TYR A 18 -5.20 4.33 -1.97
CA TYR A 18 -4.45 5.18 -2.90
C TYR A 18 -2.95 5.10 -2.63
N ASN A 19 -2.18 4.85 -3.68
CA ASN A 19 -0.72 4.77 -3.64
C ASN A 19 -0.08 6.02 -4.24
N ILE A 20 0.61 6.78 -3.41
CA ILE A 20 1.26 8.04 -3.81
C ILE A 20 2.42 7.84 -4.79
N GLN A 21 3.03 6.64 -4.84
CA GLN A 21 4.15 6.33 -5.76
C GLN A 21 3.79 6.60 -7.22
N ALA A 22 2.51 6.43 -7.59
CA ALA A 22 2.00 6.68 -8.93
C ALA A 22 2.04 8.16 -9.36
N ASP A 23 2.19 9.08 -8.41
CA ASP A 23 2.18 10.54 -8.64
C ASP A 23 3.49 11.23 -8.23
N LEU A 24 4.48 10.48 -7.76
CA LEU A 24 5.77 11.07 -7.46
C LEU A 24 6.44 11.53 -8.76
N PRO A 25 7.14 12.69 -8.74
CA PRO A 25 7.81 13.22 -9.93
C PRO A 25 8.94 12.31 -10.45
N GLN A 26 9.47 11.47 -9.57
CA GLN A 26 10.42 10.41 -9.88
C GLN A 26 10.21 9.24 -8.90
N PRO A 27 10.55 8.00 -9.28
CA PRO A 27 10.44 6.85 -8.40
C PRO A 27 11.30 7.00 -7.14
N LEU A 28 10.84 6.46 -6.01
CA LEU A 28 11.69 6.34 -4.82
C LEU A 28 12.84 5.38 -5.09
N ALA A 29 14.00 5.68 -4.48
CA ALA A 29 15.12 4.76 -4.50
C ALA A 29 14.74 3.47 -3.76
N LEU A 30 15.06 2.33 -4.37
CA LEU A 30 14.83 1.04 -3.74
C LEU A 30 15.70 0.89 -2.47
N PRO A 31 15.17 0.29 -1.40
CA PRO A 31 15.97 -0.04 -0.23
C PRO A 31 17.06 -1.05 -0.62
N LEU A 32 18.21 -0.99 0.08
CA LEU A 32 19.35 -1.85 -0.21
C LEU A 32 19.33 -3.10 0.67
N ASN A 33 19.73 -4.24 0.09
CA ASN A 33 19.93 -5.47 0.82
C ASN A 33 21.17 -5.32 1.72
N PRO A 34 21.06 -5.50 3.05
CA PRO A 34 22.17 -5.23 3.96
C PRO A 34 23.36 -6.18 3.79
N LYS A 35 23.18 -7.33 3.12
CA LYS A 35 24.27 -8.29 2.86
C LYS A 35 25.03 -7.96 1.57
N THR A 36 24.32 -7.58 0.51
CA THR A 36 24.91 -7.40 -0.83
C THR A 36 25.18 -5.93 -1.17
N GLY A 37 24.52 -5.00 -0.48
CA GLY A 37 24.53 -3.57 -0.80
C GLY A 37 23.84 -3.23 -2.13
N GLN A 38 23.15 -4.19 -2.76
CA GLN A 38 22.40 -3.99 -3.99
C GLN A 38 20.93 -3.66 -3.70
N PRO A 39 20.20 -3.02 -4.62
CA PRO A 39 18.76 -2.85 -4.51
C PRO A 39 18.03 -4.16 -4.20
N LEU A 40 17.10 -4.12 -3.25
CA LEU A 40 16.28 -5.27 -2.84
C LEU A 40 15.34 -5.71 -3.98
N GLY A 41 15.27 -7.02 -4.19
CA GLY A 41 14.22 -7.66 -4.99
C GLY A 41 13.11 -8.28 -4.13
N PRO A 42 11.97 -8.67 -4.71
CA PRO A 42 10.90 -9.38 -4.01
C PRO A 42 11.37 -10.64 -3.27
N GLU A 43 12.31 -11.37 -3.85
CA GLU A 43 12.90 -12.60 -3.29
C GLU A 43 13.63 -12.37 -1.97
N ASP A 44 14.21 -11.19 -1.77
CA ASP A 44 14.88 -10.82 -0.53
C ASP A 44 13.87 -10.56 0.61
N LEU A 45 12.61 -10.26 0.26
CA LEU A 45 11.53 -9.95 1.18
C LEU A 45 10.67 -11.17 1.56
N LEU A 46 10.65 -12.21 0.73
CA LEU A 46 9.88 -13.45 0.98
C LEU A 46 10.09 -14.08 2.37
N PRO A 47 11.29 -14.02 2.99
CA PRO A 47 11.47 -14.56 4.35
C PRO A 47 10.80 -13.73 5.46
N ILE A 48 10.38 -12.50 5.17
CA ILE A 48 9.95 -11.51 6.17
C ILE A 48 8.47 -11.15 5.97
N PHE A 49 8.00 -11.11 4.72
CA PHE A 49 6.67 -10.66 4.37
C PHE A 49 5.90 -11.69 3.52
N PRO A 50 4.56 -11.76 3.67
CA PRO A 50 3.71 -12.45 2.72
C PRO A 50 3.80 -11.84 1.32
N GLU A 51 3.64 -12.67 0.29
CA GLU A 51 3.69 -12.24 -1.13
C GLU A 51 2.74 -11.08 -1.44
N SER A 52 1.55 -11.05 -0.84
CA SER A 52 0.58 -9.97 -1.03
C SER A 52 1.08 -8.61 -0.53
N LEU A 53 1.80 -8.57 0.58
CA LEU A 53 2.39 -7.33 1.10
C LEU A 53 3.60 -6.90 0.27
N ILE A 54 4.41 -7.85 -0.19
CA ILE A 54 5.53 -7.58 -1.10
C ILE A 54 5.01 -6.99 -2.41
N GLY A 55 3.93 -7.54 -2.96
CA GLY A 55 3.28 -7.00 -4.16
C GLY A 55 2.80 -5.56 -3.97
N GLN A 56 2.23 -5.23 -2.80
CA GLN A 56 1.84 -3.85 -2.49
C GLN A 56 3.03 -2.90 -2.38
N ASP A 57 4.11 -3.30 -1.70
CA ASP A 57 5.31 -2.47 -1.48
C ASP A 57 6.04 -2.16 -2.80
N MET A 58 6.00 -3.10 -3.74
CA MET A 58 6.61 -2.97 -5.06
C MET A 58 5.66 -2.34 -6.12
N SER A 59 4.39 -2.11 -5.77
CA SER A 59 3.39 -1.62 -6.73
C SER A 59 3.57 -0.12 -7.04
N THR A 60 3.41 0.23 -8.32
CA THR A 60 3.26 1.60 -8.80
C THR A 60 1.85 1.90 -9.29
N GLU A 61 0.89 1.02 -9.03
CA GLU A 61 -0.51 1.25 -9.37
C GLU A 61 -1.11 2.31 -8.46
N ARG A 62 -1.92 3.21 -9.03
CA ARG A 62 -2.53 4.34 -8.29
C ARG A 62 -3.55 3.89 -7.24
N GLY A 63 -4.28 2.81 -7.51
CA GLY A 63 -5.32 2.28 -6.65
C GLY A 63 -5.11 0.79 -6.44
N ILE A 64 -5.11 0.35 -5.18
CA ILE A 64 -5.02 -1.06 -4.80
C ILE A 64 -6.37 -1.42 -4.16
N GLU A 65 -7.09 -2.38 -4.74
CA GLU A 65 -8.40 -2.81 -4.24
C GLU A 65 -8.30 -3.23 -2.77
N ILE A 66 -9.23 -2.72 -1.96
CA ILE A 66 -9.34 -3.12 -0.56
C ILE A 66 -9.99 -4.50 -0.55
N PRO A 67 -9.32 -5.54 -0.01
CA PRO A 67 -9.90 -6.87 0.03
C PRO A 67 -11.21 -6.87 0.81
N ASP A 68 -12.21 -7.58 0.29
CA ASP A 68 -13.44 -7.86 1.03
C ASP A 68 -13.10 -8.44 2.40
N ILE A 69 -13.65 -7.85 3.46
CA ILE A 69 -13.54 -8.38 4.83
C ILE A 69 -14.36 -9.68 4.88
N LYS A 70 -13.73 -10.81 4.57
CA LYS A 70 -14.36 -12.13 4.68
C LYS A 70 -14.31 -12.74 6.08
N GLU A 71 -13.79 -12.05 7.09
CA GLU A 71 -13.74 -12.55 8.47
C GLU A 71 -13.89 -11.40 9.48
N ASN A 72 -15.11 -11.23 10.01
CA ASN A 72 -15.53 -10.63 11.29
C ASN A 72 -16.90 -9.92 11.21
N ARG A 73 -17.94 -10.68 10.87
CA ARG A 73 -19.32 -10.41 11.31
C ARG A 73 -19.78 -11.54 12.21
#